data_AF-A0A836QR90-F1
#
_entry.id   AF-A0A836QR90-F1
#
_cell.length_a   1.000
_cell.length_b   1.000
_cell.length_c   1.000
_cell.angle_alpha   90.00
_cell.angle_beta   90.00
_cell.angle_gamma   90.00
#
_symmetry.space_group_name_H-M   'P 1'
#
loop_
_entity.id
_entity.type
_entity.pdbx_description
1 polymer ?
#
loop_
_entity_poly.entity_id
_entity_poly.type
_entity_poly.pdbx_seq_one_letter_code
_entity_poly.pdbx_strand_id
1 'polypeptide(L)'
;MNQLSSNTSRLLVFVFSIFAFLYFTGGSILDFSYIEWLSPGDSQYHWINWQFFRESPFFQIPIFKNYNYGMDLSSSIALNDSLPIMALIFKPFSNLLPFDFQYFGFWIFICFVLQGQLSFFMLERITKNQWICLFASAFFILSPPFLWRLWGHYSLMGHWLIILAIIVYYRPHFSLRIWIFTIILTALVNAYILAIVLTLVFMDIAFRF
;
A
#
# COMPACT_ATOMS: atom_id res chain seq x y z
N MET A 1 -29.07 -20.68 -11.33
CA MET A 1 -27.97 -20.27 -10.42
C MET A 1 -28.44 -19.08 -9.62
N ASN A 2 -28.51 -19.16 -8.29
CA ASN A 2 -28.89 -18.00 -7.48
C ASN A 2 -27.93 -16.85 -7.75
N GLN A 3 -28.49 -15.68 -8.07
CA GLN A 3 -27.70 -14.48 -8.37
C GLN A 3 -27.05 -14.02 -7.06
N LEU A 4 -25.71 -14.06 -6.98
CA LEU A 4 -25.01 -13.57 -5.79
C LEU A 4 -25.33 -12.09 -5.56
N SER A 5 -25.54 -11.69 -4.31
CA SER A 5 -25.66 -10.27 -3.98
C SER A 5 -24.28 -9.59 -3.98
N SER A 6 -24.23 -8.30 -4.33
CA SER A 6 -22.99 -7.50 -4.29
C SER A 6 -22.33 -7.53 -2.91
N ASN A 7 -23.13 -7.41 -1.84
CA ASN A 7 -22.62 -7.45 -0.47
C ASN A 7 -21.98 -8.79 -0.13
N THR A 8 -22.60 -9.90 -0.55
CA THR A 8 -22.03 -11.24 -0.38
C THR A 8 -20.72 -11.37 -1.15
N SER A 9 -20.66 -10.92 -2.40
CA SER A 9 -19.44 -10.96 -3.21
C SER A 9 -18.30 -10.14 -2.60
N ARG A 10 -18.59 -8.93 -2.11
CA ARG A 10 -17.59 -8.08 -1.42
C ARG A 10 -17.02 -8.76 -0.19
N LEU A 11 -17.88 -9.38 0.61
CA LEU A 11 -17.47 -10.17 1.78
C LEU A 11 -16.60 -11.36 1.36
N LEU A 12 -16.97 -12.08 0.29
CA LEU A 12 -16.16 -13.19 -0.22
C LEU A 12 -14.79 -12.72 -0.70
N VAL A 13 -14.70 -11.58 -1.41
CA VAL A 13 -13.41 -11.00 -1.79
C VAL A 13 -12.59 -10.60 -0.57
N PHE A 14 -13.23 -10.05 0.47
CA PHE A 14 -12.54 -9.70 1.71
C PHE A 14 -11.95 -10.93 2.41
N VAL A 15 -12.76 -11.99 2.56
CA VAL A 15 -12.32 -13.27 3.13
C VAL A 15 -11.21 -13.89 2.28
N PHE A 16 -11.33 -13.83 0.96
CA PHE A 16 -10.31 -14.33 0.05
C PHE A 16 -8.99 -13.54 0.13
N SER A 17 -9.04 -12.20 0.26
CA SER A 17 -7.86 -11.39 0.52
C SER A 17 -7.14 -11.80 1.80
N ILE A 18 -7.87 -12.05 2.89
CA ILE A 18 -7.30 -12.54 4.16
C ILE A 18 -6.69 -13.92 3.97
N PHE A 19 -7.40 -14.84 3.33
CA PHE A 19 -6.90 -16.18 3.08
C PHE A 19 -5.63 -16.17 2.22
N ALA A 20 -5.60 -15.38 1.14
CA ALA A 20 -4.42 -15.23 0.29
C ALA A 20 -3.25 -14.65 1.07
N PHE A 21 -3.48 -13.62 1.89
CA PHE A 21 -2.46 -13.07 2.78
C PHE A 21 -1.88 -14.16 3.71
N LEU A 22 -2.73 -14.91 4.41
CA LEU A 22 -2.30 -16.00 5.30
C LEU A 22 -1.54 -17.09 4.55
N TYR A 23 -1.98 -17.46 3.35
CA TYR A 23 -1.35 -18.48 2.52
C TYR A 23 0.07 -18.08 2.08
N PHE A 24 0.27 -16.83 1.61
CA PHE A 24 1.57 -16.40 1.10
C PHE A 24 2.55 -15.95 2.18
N THR A 25 2.06 -15.53 3.35
CA THR A 25 2.92 -14.94 4.40
C THR A 25 3.03 -15.80 5.65
N GLY A 26 2.18 -16.82 5.81
CA GLY A 26 2.06 -17.61 7.04
C GLY A 26 1.40 -16.85 8.21
N GLY A 27 1.07 -15.56 8.06
CA GLY A 27 0.37 -14.76 9.07
C GLY A 27 1.19 -14.31 10.27
N SER A 28 2.34 -14.93 10.57
CA SER A 28 3.22 -14.56 11.68
C SER A 28 3.75 -13.13 11.57
N ILE A 29 3.86 -12.60 10.34
CA ILE A 29 4.31 -11.22 10.09
C ILE A 29 3.34 -10.15 10.63
N LEU A 30 2.12 -10.52 11.04
CA LEU A 30 1.21 -9.59 11.74
C LEU A 30 1.64 -9.31 13.17
N ASP A 31 2.51 -10.14 13.75
CA ASP A 31 3.14 -9.82 15.03
C ASP A 31 4.12 -8.66 14.83
N PHE A 32 3.80 -7.54 15.48
CA PHE A 32 4.60 -6.31 15.41
C PHE A 32 6.00 -6.48 16.01
N SER A 33 6.28 -7.53 16.78
CA SER A 33 7.61 -7.83 17.33
C SER A 33 8.37 -8.90 16.56
N TYR A 34 7.74 -9.57 15.59
CA TYR A 34 8.40 -10.58 14.78
C TYR A 34 9.19 -9.93 13.64
N ILE A 35 10.50 -9.77 13.84
CA ILE A 35 11.42 -9.13 12.87
C ILE A 35 12.29 -10.12 12.11
N GLU A 36 12.32 -11.41 12.49
CA GLU A 36 13.21 -12.40 11.89
C GLU A 36 12.97 -12.56 10.38
N TRP A 37 11.72 -12.44 9.94
CA TRP A 37 11.34 -12.52 8.52
C TRP A 37 11.84 -11.34 7.67
N LEU A 38 12.29 -10.25 8.29
CA LEU A 38 12.87 -9.11 7.58
C LEU A 38 14.35 -9.32 7.26
N SER A 39 14.99 -10.35 7.82
CA SER A 39 16.42 -10.62 7.71
C SER A 39 16.70 -11.99 7.08
N PRO A 40 17.79 -12.13 6.29
CA PRO A 40 18.65 -11.07 5.77
C PRO A 40 18.07 -10.44 4.49
N GLY A 41 18.42 -9.19 4.19
CA GLY A 41 18.11 -8.56 2.89
C GLY A 41 17.66 -7.10 2.98
N ASP A 42 17.15 -6.57 1.87
CA ASP A 42 16.72 -5.16 1.73
C ASP A 42 15.65 -4.76 2.77
N SER A 43 14.77 -5.69 3.12
CA SER A 43 13.75 -5.51 4.17
C SER A 43 14.31 -5.17 5.54
N GLN A 44 15.50 -5.68 5.87
CA GLN A 44 16.19 -5.37 7.12
C GLN A 44 16.62 -3.90 7.13
N TYR A 45 17.12 -3.39 6.01
CA TYR A 45 17.50 -1.98 5.88
C TYR A 45 16.27 -1.06 5.99
N HIS A 46 15.12 -1.44 5.42
CA HIS A 46 13.89 -0.67 5.60
C HIS A 46 13.47 -0.57 7.08
N TRP A 47 13.61 -1.67 7.83
CA TRP A 47 13.33 -1.68 9.27
C TRP A 47 14.32 -0.84 10.08
N ILE A 48 15.62 -0.96 9.81
CA ILE A 48 16.64 -0.11 10.46
C ILE A 48 16.36 1.36 10.14
N ASN A 49 15.97 1.70 8.90
CA ASN A 49 15.63 3.08 8.54
C ASN A 49 14.44 3.62 9.36
N TRP A 50 13.43 2.79 9.60
CA TRP A 50 12.36 3.12 10.55
C TRP A 50 12.89 3.35 11.97
N GLN A 51 13.78 2.49 12.48
CA GLN A 51 14.38 2.64 13.82
C GLN A 51 15.14 3.97 13.97
N PHE A 52 15.86 4.42 12.95
CA PHE A 52 16.50 5.74 13.00
C PHE A 52 15.49 6.89 12.90
N PHE A 53 14.44 6.73 12.10
CA PHE A 53 13.44 7.77 11.93
C PHE A 53 12.57 7.99 13.17
N ARG A 54 12.21 6.93 13.90
CA ARG A 54 11.43 7.05 15.13
C ARG A 54 12.20 7.76 16.27
N GLU A 55 13.53 7.67 16.26
CA GLU A 55 14.42 8.36 17.21
C GLU A 55 14.72 9.81 16.79
N SER A 56 14.39 10.19 15.55
CA SER A 56 14.58 11.57 15.08
C SER A 56 13.60 12.54 15.76
N PRO A 57 13.95 13.84 15.90
CA PRO A 57 13.05 14.84 16.46
C PRO A 57 11.67 14.81 15.79
N PHE A 58 10.61 14.91 16.60
CA PHE A 58 9.24 14.86 16.10
C PHE A 58 8.98 16.01 15.12
N PHE A 59 9.31 17.24 15.53
CA PHE A 59 9.29 18.41 14.68
C PHE A 59 10.66 18.61 14.04
N GLN A 60 10.75 18.29 12.75
CA GLN A 60 11.94 18.52 11.96
C GLN A 60 11.54 19.01 10.57
N ILE A 61 12.38 19.88 10.00
CA ILE A 61 12.26 20.33 8.63
C ILE A 61 13.54 19.87 7.91
N PRO A 62 13.43 19.05 6.84
CA PRO A 62 12.21 18.45 6.28
C PRO A 62 11.56 17.38 7.18
N ILE A 63 10.24 17.17 7.07
CA ILE A 63 9.46 16.24 7.94
C ILE A 63 10.01 14.80 7.91
N PHE A 64 10.43 14.34 6.73
CA PHE A 64 10.88 12.98 6.47
C PHE A 64 12.40 12.78 6.64
N LYS A 65 13.10 13.79 7.15
CA LYS A 65 14.55 13.78 7.38
C LYS A 65 14.98 12.57 8.23
N ASN A 66 16.00 11.86 7.78
CA ASN A 66 16.60 10.76 8.54
C ASN A 66 18.14 10.77 8.49
N TYR A 67 18.77 11.87 8.88
CA TYR A 67 20.21 12.03 8.68
C TYR A 67 21.08 11.10 9.55
N ASN A 68 20.55 10.60 10.66
CA ASN A 68 21.28 9.68 11.54
C ASN A 68 21.41 8.27 10.94
N TYR A 69 20.71 7.96 9.84
CA TYR A 69 20.74 6.66 9.17
C TYR A 69 22.07 6.33 8.46
N GLY A 70 22.99 7.30 8.35
CA GLY A 70 24.38 7.07 7.89
C GLY A 70 24.82 8.02 6.76
N MET A 71 26.12 8.33 6.67
CA MET A 71 26.65 9.41 5.83
C MET A 71 26.19 9.40 4.36
N ASP A 72 26.07 8.24 3.72
CA ASP A 72 25.70 8.13 2.29
C ASP A 72 24.19 7.88 2.03
N LEU A 73 23.43 7.49 3.06
CA LEU A 73 21.97 7.20 2.97
C LEU A 73 21.11 8.21 3.76
N SER A 74 21.78 9.19 4.38
CA SER A 74 21.24 10.27 5.20
C SER A 74 20.42 11.26 4.36
N SER A 75 19.21 10.85 3.99
CA SER A 75 18.31 11.70 3.22
C SER A 75 16.91 11.73 3.84
N SER A 76 15.99 10.98 3.25
CA SER A 76 14.59 10.96 3.62
C SER A 76 14.12 9.53 3.77
N ILE A 77 13.28 9.26 4.78
CA ILE A 77 12.60 7.97 4.92
C ILE A 77 11.80 7.59 3.66
N ALA A 78 11.38 8.59 2.86
CA ALA A 78 10.68 8.39 1.60
C ALA A 78 11.54 7.84 0.45
N LEU A 79 12.87 7.93 0.53
CA LEU A 79 13.77 7.48 -0.54
C LEU A 79 14.28 6.05 -0.34
N ASN A 80 14.12 5.49 0.87
CA ASN A 80 14.68 4.20 1.26
C ASN A 80 13.56 3.15 1.50
N ASP A 81 12.49 3.20 0.72
CA ASP A 81 11.38 2.23 0.70
C ASP A 81 10.68 1.94 2.05
N SER A 82 10.76 2.88 2.98
CA SER A 82 10.37 2.67 4.38
C SER A 82 8.93 3.11 4.70
N LEU A 83 8.05 3.22 3.71
CA LEU A 83 6.62 3.53 3.89
C LEU A 83 6.36 4.77 4.76
N PRO A 84 6.57 5.99 4.24
CA PRO A 84 6.35 7.24 4.97
C PRO A 84 4.98 7.35 5.65
N ILE A 85 3.92 6.84 5.02
CA ILE A 85 2.57 6.85 5.59
C ILE A 85 2.50 6.10 6.93
N MET A 86 3.10 4.91 7.01
CA MET A 86 3.09 4.12 8.24
C MET A 86 4.01 4.75 9.28
N ALA A 87 5.17 5.25 8.86
CA ALA A 87 6.07 5.97 9.74
C ALA A 87 5.39 7.19 10.38
N LEU A 88 4.60 7.97 9.64
CA LEU A 88 3.83 9.09 10.18
C LEU A 88 2.75 8.66 11.19
N ILE A 89 2.09 7.52 10.94
CA ILE A 89 1.07 6.97 11.85
C ILE A 89 1.70 6.50 13.15
N PHE A 90 2.84 5.81 13.10
CA PHE A 90 3.45 5.18 14.27
C PHE A 90 4.46 6.06 15.01
N LYS A 91 5.05 7.08 14.37
CA LYS A 91 6.05 7.97 15.01
C LYS A 91 5.54 8.64 16.29
N PRO A 92 4.29 9.16 16.38
CA PRO A 92 3.77 9.74 17.63
C PRO A 92 3.77 8.77 18.82
N PHE A 93 3.78 7.47 18.56
CA PHE A 93 3.75 6.42 19.58
C PHE A 93 5.14 5.81 19.84
N SER A 94 6.22 6.36 19.27
CA SER A 94 7.56 5.78 19.31
C SER A 94 8.04 5.41 20.72
N ASN A 95 7.70 6.21 21.74
CA ASN A 95 8.09 5.96 23.14
C ASN A 95 7.39 4.75 23.78
N LEU A 96 6.26 4.30 23.21
CA LEU A 96 5.47 3.16 23.71
C LEU A 96 5.77 1.86 22.95
N LEU A 97 6.40 1.97 21.78
CA LEU A 97 6.63 0.84 20.89
C LEU A 97 7.93 0.12 21.28
N PRO A 98 7.96 -1.23 21.25
CA PRO A 98 9.19 -1.98 21.54
C PRO A 98 10.28 -1.67 20.51
N PHE A 99 11.53 -2.01 20.84
CA PHE A 99 12.66 -1.88 19.91
C PHE A 99 12.40 -2.68 18.62
N ASP A 100 11.93 -3.92 18.76
CA ASP A 100 11.63 -4.83 17.65
C ASP A 100 10.35 -4.50 16.88
N PHE A 101 9.77 -3.31 17.07
CA PHE A 101 8.53 -2.93 16.40
C PHE A 101 8.69 -2.85 14.87
N GLN A 102 7.78 -3.51 14.14
CA GLN A 102 7.66 -3.45 12.68
C GLN A 102 6.20 -3.30 12.25
N TYR A 103 5.90 -2.41 11.30
CA TYR A 103 4.55 -2.23 10.74
C TYR A 103 4.38 -2.83 9.33
N PHE A 104 5.43 -3.43 8.77
CA PHE A 104 5.44 -3.90 7.38
C PHE A 104 4.43 -5.03 7.16
N GLY A 105 4.30 -5.97 8.09
CA GLY A 105 3.31 -7.04 7.97
C GLY A 105 1.87 -6.51 8.00
N PHE A 106 1.59 -5.53 8.85
CA PHE A 106 0.29 -4.85 8.87
C PHE A 106 0.01 -4.09 7.55
N TRP A 107 1.03 -3.43 6.99
CA TRP A 107 0.93 -2.80 5.67
C TRP A 107 0.64 -3.80 4.55
N ILE A 108 1.33 -4.95 4.53
CA ILE A 108 1.12 -6.01 3.54
C ILE A 108 -0.33 -6.52 3.63
N PHE A 109 -0.83 -6.74 4.84
CA PHE A 109 -2.23 -7.14 5.06
C PHE A 109 -3.22 -6.11 4.47
N ILE A 110 -3.02 -4.83 4.77
CA ILE A 110 -3.83 -3.74 4.20
C ILE A 110 -3.77 -3.78 2.67
N CYS A 111 -2.59 -4.00 2.08
CA CYS A 111 -2.44 -4.08 0.63
C CYS A 111 -3.24 -5.23 0.03
N PHE A 112 -3.22 -6.43 0.62
CA PHE A 112 -4.04 -7.56 0.17
C PHE A 112 -5.55 -7.25 0.21
N VAL A 113 -6.01 -6.64 1.30
CA VAL A 113 -7.42 -6.26 1.48
C VAL A 113 -7.82 -5.19 0.47
N LEU A 114 -7.06 -4.10 0.37
CA LEU A 114 -7.38 -2.98 -0.53
C LEU A 114 -7.27 -3.38 -2.00
N GLN A 115 -6.29 -4.20 -2.38
CA GLN A 115 -6.14 -4.74 -3.74
C GLN A 115 -7.40 -5.52 -4.16
N GLY A 116 -7.92 -6.37 -3.26
CA GLY A 116 -9.16 -7.10 -3.49
C GLY A 116 -10.39 -6.19 -3.55
N GLN A 117 -10.59 -5.35 -2.53
CA GLN A 117 -11.81 -4.54 -2.42
C GLN A 117 -11.90 -3.47 -3.51
N LEU A 118 -10.80 -2.78 -3.83
CA LEU A 118 -10.79 -1.75 -4.87
C LEU A 118 -10.88 -2.36 -6.27
N SER A 119 -10.24 -3.50 -6.54
CA SER A 119 -10.44 -4.18 -7.82
C SER A 119 -11.90 -4.58 -8.00
N PHE A 120 -12.54 -5.12 -6.95
CA PHE A 120 -13.94 -5.51 -7.00
C PHE A 120 -14.86 -4.31 -7.25
N PHE A 121 -14.65 -3.23 -6.50
CA PHE A 121 -15.39 -1.98 -6.68
C PHE A 121 -15.24 -1.41 -8.08
N MET A 122 -14.03 -1.45 -8.66
CA MET A 122 -13.77 -1.04 -10.03
C MET A 122 -14.57 -1.92 -11.01
N LEU A 123 -14.53 -3.24 -10.85
CA LEU A 123 -15.18 -4.21 -11.73
C LEU A 123 -16.72 -4.09 -11.72
N GLU A 124 -17.34 -3.77 -10.58
CA GLU A 124 -18.80 -3.54 -10.49
C GLU A 124 -19.30 -2.32 -11.28
N ARG A 125 -18.39 -1.42 -11.67
CA ARG A 125 -18.67 -0.31 -12.57
C ARG A 125 -18.61 -0.72 -14.05
N ILE A 126 -17.95 -1.84 -14.36
CA ILE A 126 -17.77 -2.36 -15.71
C ILE A 126 -18.86 -3.41 -16.01
N THR A 127 -19.16 -4.30 -15.06
CA THR A 127 -20.14 -5.37 -15.24
C THR A 127 -21.02 -5.55 -14.01
N LYS A 128 -22.26 -6.02 -14.21
CA LYS A 128 -23.21 -6.40 -13.14
C LYS A 128 -23.13 -7.88 -12.77
N ASN A 129 -22.36 -8.68 -13.51
CA ASN A 129 -22.18 -10.09 -13.20
C ASN A 129 -21.20 -10.26 -12.03
N GLN A 130 -21.77 -10.60 -10.88
CA GLN A 130 -21.06 -10.72 -9.61
C GLN A 130 -20.00 -11.83 -9.60
N TRP A 131 -20.22 -12.92 -10.34
CA TRP A 131 -19.23 -13.98 -10.48
C TRP A 131 -17.99 -13.49 -11.22
N ILE A 132 -18.18 -12.71 -12.30
CA ILE A 132 -17.07 -12.13 -13.05
C ILE A 132 -16.27 -11.18 -12.16
N CYS A 133 -16.94 -10.30 -11.41
CA CYS A 133 -16.26 -9.40 -10.47
C CYS A 133 -15.45 -10.18 -9.42
N LEU A 134 -16.02 -11.24 -8.86
CA LEU A 134 -15.36 -12.05 -7.84
C LEU A 134 -14.10 -12.75 -8.37
N PHE A 135 -14.20 -13.45 -9.51
CA PHE A 135 -13.05 -14.14 -10.10
C PHE A 135 -11.99 -13.15 -10.60
N ALA A 136 -12.38 -12.05 -11.24
CA ALA A 136 -11.43 -11.04 -11.68
C ALA A 136 -10.70 -10.36 -10.50
N SER A 137 -11.38 -10.06 -9.40
CA SER A 137 -10.73 -9.58 -8.18
C SER A 137 -9.74 -10.58 -7.58
N ALA A 138 -10.07 -11.88 -7.62
CA ALA A 138 -9.12 -12.92 -7.22
C ALA A 138 -7.86 -12.90 -8.09
N PHE A 139 -7.96 -12.66 -9.40
CA PHE A 139 -6.78 -12.47 -10.27
C PHE A 139 -5.94 -11.24 -9.89
N PHE A 140 -6.55 -10.13 -9.48
CA PHE A 140 -5.79 -8.96 -8.99
C PHE A 140 -5.00 -9.27 -7.71
N ILE A 141 -5.60 -10.03 -6.79
CA ILE A 141 -4.95 -10.47 -5.53
C ILE A 141 -3.83 -11.48 -5.81
N LEU A 142 -4.05 -12.40 -6.75
CA LEU A 142 -3.08 -13.45 -7.11
C LEU A 142 -2.10 -13.03 -8.20
N SER A 143 -2.11 -11.77 -8.63
CA SER A 143 -1.30 -11.33 -9.77
C SER A 143 0.19 -11.51 -9.47
N PRO A 144 0.97 -12.19 -10.34
CA PRO A 144 2.39 -12.42 -10.09
C PRO A 144 3.20 -11.13 -9.82
N PRO A 145 2.98 -10.01 -10.53
CA PRO A 145 3.68 -8.76 -10.23
C PRO A 145 3.43 -8.22 -8.83
N PHE A 146 2.20 -8.37 -8.31
CA PHE A 146 1.84 -7.96 -6.95
C PHE A 146 2.49 -8.86 -5.91
N LEU A 147 2.36 -10.18 -6.07
CA LEU A 147 2.91 -11.16 -5.14
C LEU A 147 4.45 -11.15 -5.11
N TRP A 148 5.10 -10.87 -6.24
CA TRP A 148 6.55 -10.76 -6.32
C TRP A 148 7.11 -9.68 -5.39
N ARG A 149 6.34 -8.63 -5.08
CA ARG A 149 6.78 -7.56 -4.17
C ARG A 149 6.93 -8.01 -2.71
N LEU A 150 6.41 -9.19 -2.34
CA LEU A 150 6.65 -9.80 -1.02
C LEU A 150 8.15 -10.12 -0.77
N TRP A 151 8.98 -10.11 -1.80
CA TRP A 151 10.43 -10.30 -1.70
C TRP A 151 11.18 -9.02 -1.30
N GLY A 152 10.72 -8.37 -0.22
CA GLY A 152 11.44 -7.27 0.43
C GLY A 152 11.04 -5.84 0.01
N HIS A 153 10.22 -5.66 -1.03
CA HIS A 153 9.88 -4.34 -1.57
C HIS A 153 8.44 -3.95 -1.21
N TYR A 154 8.17 -3.82 0.09
CA TYR A 154 6.80 -3.76 0.61
C TYR A 154 6.04 -2.48 0.26
N SER A 155 6.75 -1.36 0.08
CA SER A 155 6.15 -0.10 -0.38
C SER A 155 5.45 -0.25 -1.74
N LEU A 156 6.03 -1.06 -2.63
CA LEU A 156 5.50 -1.35 -3.95
C LEU A 156 4.27 -2.26 -3.92
N MET A 157 3.93 -2.89 -2.79
CA MET A 157 2.66 -3.61 -2.66
C MET A 157 1.44 -2.68 -2.71
N GLY A 158 1.63 -1.36 -2.70
CA GLY A 158 0.57 -0.36 -2.88
C GLY A 158 -0.13 -0.35 -4.26
N HIS A 159 -0.15 -1.45 -5.02
CA HIS A 159 -0.81 -1.55 -6.35
C HIS A 159 -2.28 -1.12 -6.32
N TRP A 160 -2.95 -1.25 -5.18
CA TRP A 160 -4.32 -0.80 -4.97
C TRP A 160 -4.48 0.72 -5.21
N LEU A 161 -3.41 1.51 -5.07
CA LEU A 161 -3.39 2.94 -5.42
C LEU A 161 -3.48 3.18 -6.93
N ILE A 162 -2.90 2.29 -7.74
CA ILE A 162 -3.04 2.34 -9.20
C ILE A 162 -4.51 2.09 -9.55
N ILE A 163 -5.13 1.08 -8.92
CA ILE A 163 -6.56 0.79 -9.09
C ILE A 163 -7.41 1.98 -8.62
N LEU A 164 -7.07 2.59 -7.48
CA LEU A 164 -7.73 3.81 -6.99
C LEU A 164 -7.63 4.94 -8.02
N ALA A 165 -6.46 5.18 -8.59
CA ALA A 165 -6.26 6.20 -9.61
C ALA A 165 -7.09 5.92 -10.87
N ILE A 166 -7.20 4.66 -11.31
CA ILE A 166 -8.09 4.25 -12.40
C ILE A 166 -9.55 4.53 -12.05
N ILE A 167 -9.99 4.20 -10.83
CA ILE A 167 -11.34 4.49 -10.33
C ILE A 167 -11.63 6.00 -10.35
N VAL A 168 -10.64 6.84 -10.01
CA VAL A 168 -10.74 8.30 -10.03
C VAL A 168 -10.79 8.82 -11.47
N TYR A 169 -9.92 8.32 -12.35
CA TYR A 169 -9.87 8.65 -13.78
C TYR A 169 -11.21 8.42 -14.47
N TYR A 170 -11.91 7.33 -14.16
CA TYR A 170 -13.23 7.04 -14.74
C TYR A 170 -14.42 7.75 -14.06
N ARG A 171 -14.22 8.72 -13.17
CA ARG A 171 -15.35 9.48 -12.59
C ARG A 171 -16.03 10.36 -13.65
N PRO A 172 -17.33 10.66 -13.54
CA PRO A 172 -18.02 11.49 -14.54
C PRO A 172 -17.49 12.93 -14.57
N HIS A 173 -17.10 13.48 -13.42
CA HIS A 173 -16.61 14.86 -13.31
C HIS A 173 -15.19 14.86 -12.73
N PHE A 174 -14.33 15.70 -13.33
CA PHE A 174 -12.99 15.95 -12.81
C PHE A 174 -13.09 16.56 -11.40
N SER A 175 -12.23 16.10 -10.49
CA SER A 175 -12.13 16.67 -9.16
C SER A 175 -10.68 16.81 -8.73
N LEU A 176 -10.19 18.05 -8.79
CA LEU A 176 -8.84 18.38 -8.36
C LEU A 176 -8.57 17.95 -6.91
N ARG A 177 -9.56 18.10 -6.02
CA ARG A 177 -9.44 17.70 -4.61
C ARG A 177 -9.16 16.21 -4.45
N ILE A 178 -9.86 15.37 -5.23
CA ILE A 178 -9.69 13.91 -5.18
C ILE A 178 -8.35 13.51 -5.78
N TRP A 179 -7.92 14.16 -6.87
CA TRP A 179 -6.60 13.92 -7.45
C TRP A 179 -5.47 14.33 -6.50
N ILE A 180 -5.55 15.51 -5.88
CA ILE A 180 -4.57 15.95 -4.87
C ILE A 180 -4.49 14.94 -3.73
N PHE A 181 -5.62 14.49 -3.20
CA PHE A 181 -5.65 13.47 -2.16
C PHE A 181 -4.96 12.17 -2.61
N THR A 182 -5.28 11.69 -3.82
CA THR A 182 -4.69 10.46 -4.38
C THR A 182 -3.18 10.58 -4.60
N ILE A 183 -2.72 11.74 -5.09
CA ILE A 183 -1.30 12.06 -5.29
C ILE A 183 -0.56 12.07 -3.96
N ILE A 184 -1.06 12.81 -2.95
CA ILE A 184 -0.43 12.87 -1.63
C ILE A 184 -0.36 11.48 -1.01
N LEU A 185 -1.48 10.74 -1.03
CA LEU A 185 -1.53 9.38 -0.49
C LEU A 185 -0.51 8.46 -1.18
N THR A 186 -0.38 8.55 -2.50
CA THR A 186 0.56 7.73 -3.26
C THR A 186 2.01 8.14 -3.01
N ALA A 187 2.29 9.44 -2.92
CA ALA A 187 3.60 9.98 -2.60
C ALA A 187 4.10 9.54 -1.21
N LEU A 188 3.18 9.37 -0.25
CA LEU A 188 3.48 8.85 1.08
C LEU A 188 3.69 7.33 1.12
N VAL A 189 3.41 6.63 0.02
CA VAL A 189 3.56 5.17 -0.08
C VAL A 189 4.79 4.82 -0.88
N ASN A 190 4.88 5.25 -2.15
CA ASN A 190 5.98 4.89 -3.04
C ASN A 190 6.08 5.84 -4.26
N ALA A 191 7.31 6.26 -4.60
CA ALA A 191 7.59 7.17 -5.70
C ALA A 191 7.37 6.57 -7.11
N TYR A 192 7.61 5.27 -7.31
CA TYR A 192 7.35 4.60 -8.58
C TYR A 192 5.85 4.49 -8.86
N ILE A 193 5.06 4.12 -7.84
CA ILE A 193 3.59 4.11 -7.98
C ILE A 193 3.09 5.54 -8.24
N LEU A 194 3.67 6.54 -7.57
CA LEU A 194 3.34 7.94 -7.82
C LEU A 194 3.56 8.32 -9.28
N ALA A 195 4.68 7.91 -9.90
CA ALA A 195 4.94 8.20 -11.31
C ALA A 195 3.83 7.63 -12.22
N ILE A 196 3.37 6.40 -11.97
CA ILE A 196 2.24 5.78 -12.71
C ILE A 196 0.94 6.57 -12.49
N VAL A 197 0.64 6.93 -11.25
CA VAL A 197 -0.56 7.70 -10.90
C VAL A 197 -0.55 9.09 -11.53
N LEU A 198 0.60 9.76 -11.59
CA LEU A 198 0.75 11.05 -12.25
C LEU A 198 0.45 10.96 -13.74
N THR A 199 0.86 9.89 -14.43
CA THR A 199 0.48 9.68 -15.84
C THR A 199 -1.04 9.65 -16.02
N LEU A 200 -1.78 9.00 -15.13
CA LEU A 200 -3.24 8.97 -15.16
C LEU A 200 -3.86 10.35 -14.91
N VAL A 201 -3.30 11.13 -13.98
CA VAL A 201 -3.73 12.52 -13.72
C VAL A 201 -3.53 13.38 -14.96
N PHE A 202 -2.36 13.31 -15.60
CA PHE A 202 -2.06 14.07 -16.80
C PHE A 202 -2.99 13.70 -17.95
N MET A 203 -3.27 12.41 -18.14
CA MET A 203 -4.26 11.97 -19.13
C MET A 203 -5.67 12.48 -18.80
N ASP A 204 -6.07 12.47 -17.54
CA ASP A 204 -7.40 12.95 -17.13
C ASP A 204 -7.58 14.44 -17.45
N ILE A 205 -6.55 15.24 -17.24
CA ILE A 205 -6.54 16.66 -17.59
C ILE A 205 -6.54 16.81 -19.12
N ALA A 206 -5.65 16.11 -19.83
CA ALA A 206 -5.47 16.30 -21.27
C ALA A 206 -6.67 15.88 -22.12
N PHE A 207 -7.46 14.89 -21.68
CA PHE A 207 -8.60 14.37 -22.46
C PHE A 207 -9.97 14.84 -21.95
N ARG A 208 -10.05 15.55 -20.82
CA ARG A 208 -11.31 16.13 -20.33
C ARG A 208 -11.52 17.58 -20.73
N PHE A 209 -10.46 18.29 -21.11
CA PHE A 209 -10.51 19.65 -21.64
C PHE A 209 -10.27 19.63 -23.14
#